data_AF-A0A1L5KPY9-F1
#
_entry.id   AF-A0A1L5KPY9-F1
#
_cell.length_a   1.000
_cell.length_b   1.000
_cell.length_c   1.000
_cell.angle_alpha   90.00
_cell.angle_beta   90.00
_cell.angle_gamma   90.00
#
_symmetry.space_group_name_H-M   'P 1'
#
loop_
_entity.id
_entity.type
_entity.pdbx_description
1 polymer ?
#
loop_
_entity_poly.entity_id
_entity_poly.type
_entity_poly.pdbx_seq_one_letter_code
_entity_poly.pdbx_strand_id
1 'polypeptide(L)'
;ERRISPRLFRDVRIRDNREYPRLLRKAMDFVSTEGIVVVLTPGRYNSAFFEHAYLAEKTGAALAFPEDLEVVDNKVYFLDYAGKRHRVGVVYRRLSDEFLDPFSFNPDSVIGVPGLLSAYRAGNVAIVNAPGNGAADDKAIYYFVPQMIKYYLGEEPILHNAPTYMPMFEADRKEVLNRMGELVIKDVAEAGGYGVVFGSSLDAAAREELADRIKEEPRRFIAQEVIQFRDIDVVDPKTGEMSPRKCDLRAFVVTGKNTHVWYSGLTRYSSVPGQMIVNSSQGGGFKDTWVLAPETGVEHEYGTEVQMANLLSQSRHHSLALVTASKADNLYWLGRYTERAFTTLNQFFPFYDRVMDSDVDAFRPFAHALDLPEDFEDFDGFVESFLYDG
;
A
#
# COMPACT_ATOMS: atom_id res chain seq x y z
N GLU A 1 -6.55 7.03 16.89
CA GLU A 1 -6.54 8.17 17.84
C GLU A 1 -7.87 8.46 18.55
N ARG A 2 -9.06 8.35 17.92
CA ARG A 2 -10.36 8.43 18.65
C ARG A 2 -10.48 7.50 19.86
N ARG A 3 -9.83 6.33 19.82
CA ARG A 3 -9.76 5.38 20.94
C ARG A 3 -8.81 5.83 22.06
N ILE A 4 -7.85 6.70 21.75
CA ILE A 4 -6.77 7.16 22.66
C ILE A 4 -7.14 8.52 23.28
N SER A 5 -7.64 9.47 22.49
CA SER A 5 -8.11 10.78 22.98
C SER A 5 -9.47 11.16 22.36
N PRO A 6 -10.58 10.60 22.87
CA PRO A 6 -11.92 10.89 22.35
C PRO A 6 -12.33 12.37 22.48
N ARG A 7 -11.88 13.05 23.56
CA ARG A 7 -12.22 14.45 23.83
C ARG A 7 -11.70 15.39 22.75
N LEU A 8 -10.47 15.18 22.29
CA LEU A 8 -9.86 16.00 21.25
C LEU A 8 -10.66 15.96 19.93
N PHE A 9 -11.20 14.80 19.57
CA PHE A 9 -12.08 14.65 18.40
C PHE A 9 -13.48 15.24 18.57
N ARG A 10 -13.90 15.50 19.82
CA ARG A 10 -15.17 16.20 20.10
C ARG A 10 -14.99 17.71 19.95
N ASP A 11 -13.86 18.21 20.43
CA ASP A 11 -13.61 19.64 20.52
C ASP A 11 -13.00 20.20 19.22
N VAL A 12 -12.29 19.37 18.44
CA VAL A 12 -11.80 19.71 17.09
C VAL A 12 -12.74 19.10 16.04
N ARG A 13 -13.33 19.96 15.20
CA ARG A 13 -14.19 19.54 14.10
C ARG A 13 -13.35 19.00 12.93
N ILE A 14 -13.08 17.71 12.93
CA ILE A 14 -12.30 17.03 11.88
C ILE A 14 -13.26 16.41 10.85
N ARG A 15 -13.00 16.59 9.55
CA ARG A 15 -13.75 15.93 8.46
C ARG A 15 -13.63 14.42 8.57
N ASP A 16 -14.71 13.71 8.22
CA ASP A 16 -14.68 12.26 8.18
C ASP A 16 -13.81 11.78 7.02
N ASN A 17 -12.86 10.89 7.32
CA ASN A 17 -11.95 10.31 6.36
C ASN A 17 -12.24 8.82 6.10
N ARG A 18 -13.32 8.24 6.64
CA ARG A 18 -13.63 6.81 6.48
C ARG A 18 -14.18 6.46 5.10
N GLU A 19 -14.52 7.45 4.28
CA GLU A 19 -15.16 7.25 2.98
C GLU A 19 -14.21 6.82 1.86
N TYR A 20 -12.90 6.72 2.08
CA TYR A 20 -11.94 6.37 1.02
C TYR A 20 -12.28 5.08 0.25
N PRO A 21 -12.60 3.94 0.91
CA PRO A 21 -12.99 2.73 0.18
C PRO A 21 -14.27 2.92 -0.65
N ARG A 22 -15.19 3.76 -0.19
CA ARG A 22 -16.42 4.09 -0.93
C ARG A 22 -16.12 4.93 -2.17
N LEU A 23 -15.22 5.93 -2.06
CA LEU A 23 -14.75 6.71 -3.21
C LEU A 23 -14.07 5.82 -4.24
N LEU A 24 -13.18 4.94 -3.79
CA LEU A 24 -12.49 3.98 -4.65
C LEU A 24 -13.49 3.02 -5.33
N ARG A 25 -14.46 2.49 -4.58
CA ARG A 25 -15.51 1.63 -5.13
C ARG A 25 -16.35 2.34 -6.19
N LYS A 26 -16.79 3.58 -5.94
CA LYS A 26 -17.52 4.39 -6.93
C LYS A 26 -16.71 4.60 -8.22
N ALA A 27 -15.40 4.84 -8.11
CA ALA A 27 -14.53 5.00 -9.27
C ALA A 27 -14.40 3.70 -10.07
N MET A 28 -14.26 2.56 -9.40
CA MET A 28 -14.26 1.23 -10.04
C MET A 28 -15.59 0.93 -10.72
N ASP A 29 -16.72 1.16 -10.04
CA ASP A 29 -18.06 0.91 -10.61
C ASP A 29 -18.32 1.78 -11.85
N PHE A 30 -17.81 3.02 -11.88
CA PHE A 30 -17.94 3.92 -13.03
C PHE A 30 -17.27 3.39 -14.30
N VAL A 31 -16.13 2.70 -14.17
CA VAL A 31 -15.39 2.15 -15.32
C VAL A 31 -15.75 0.68 -15.62
N SER A 32 -16.71 0.10 -14.90
CA SER A 32 -17.04 -1.33 -15.02
C SER A 32 -17.62 -1.70 -16.38
N THR A 33 -17.16 -2.82 -16.93
CA THR A 33 -17.61 -3.41 -18.20
C THR A 33 -18.63 -4.55 -18.02
N GLU A 34 -19.39 -4.49 -16.92
CA GLU A 34 -20.31 -5.53 -16.43
C GLU A 34 -19.59 -6.74 -15.80
N GLY A 35 -19.92 -7.04 -14.54
CA GLY A 35 -19.32 -8.12 -13.77
C GLY A 35 -18.91 -7.68 -12.36
N ILE A 36 -18.21 -8.56 -11.66
CA ILE A 36 -17.66 -8.27 -10.33
C ILE A 36 -16.40 -7.40 -10.45
N VAL A 37 -16.08 -6.73 -9.35
CA VAL A 37 -14.82 -6.01 -9.16
C VAL A 37 -13.86 -6.93 -8.42
N VAL A 38 -12.62 -7.03 -8.90
CA VAL A 38 -11.57 -7.79 -8.24
C VAL A 38 -10.38 -6.91 -7.88
N VAL A 39 -9.72 -7.20 -6.76
CA VAL A 39 -8.39 -6.67 -6.43
C VAL A 39 -7.38 -7.76 -6.73
N LEU A 40 -6.58 -7.56 -7.79
CA LEU A 40 -5.56 -8.51 -8.19
C LEU A 40 -4.28 -8.25 -7.39
N THR A 41 -3.82 -9.24 -6.64
CA THR A 41 -2.64 -9.17 -5.77
C THR A 41 -1.55 -10.14 -6.22
N PRO A 42 -0.26 -9.79 -6.13
CA PRO A 42 0.84 -10.73 -6.38
C PRO A 42 1.01 -11.77 -5.27
N GLY A 43 0.25 -11.64 -4.17
CA GLY A 43 0.19 -12.61 -3.08
C GLY A 43 0.94 -12.19 -1.81
N ARG A 44 1.00 -13.13 -0.85
CA ARG A 44 1.38 -12.88 0.55
C ARG A 44 2.82 -12.41 0.77
N TYR A 45 3.71 -12.70 -0.18
CA TYR A 45 5.12 -12.31 -0.09
C TYR A 45 5.37 -10.84 -0.47
N ASN A 46 4.33 -10.13 -0.92
CA ASN A 46 4.40 -8.70 -1.14
C ASN A 46 4.18 -7.93 0.18
N SER A 47 5.04 -6.96 0.45
CA SER A 47 4.98 -6.15 1.69
C SER A 47 3.67 -5.37 1.86
N ALA A 48 2.96 -5.06 0.76
CA ALA A 48 1.68 -4.36 0.78
C ALA A 48 0.46 -5.32 0.75
N PHE A 49 0.65 -6.64 0.87
CA PHE A 49 -0.44 -7.62 0.79
C PHE A 49 -1.59 -7.33 1.78
N PHE A 50 -1.26 -6.92 3.00
CA PHE A 50 -2.27 -6.53 3.99
C PHE A 50 -3.16 -5.39 3.48
N GLU A 51 -2.57 -4.37 2.86
CA GLU A 51 -3.34 -3.26 2.28
C GLU A 51 -4.24 -3.73 1.14
N HIS A 52 -3.76 -4.67 0.30
CA HIS A 52 -4.54 -5.23 -0.81
C HIS A 52 -5.79 -5.95 -0.28
N ALA A 53 -5.62 -6.82 0.72
CA ALA A 53 -6.71 -7.55 1.36
C ALA A 53 -7.69 -6.61 2.06
N TYR A 54 -7.16 -5.61 2.81
CA TYR A 54 -7.98 -4.61 3.48
C TYR A 54 -8.83 -3.79 2.49
N LEU A 55 -8.25 -3.33 1.38
CA LEU A 55 -8.98 -2.58 0.36
C LEU A 55 -10.01 -3.46 -0.34
N ALA A 56 -9.71 -4.73 -0.65
CA ALA A 56 -10.68 -5.65 -1.20
C ALA A 56 -11.91 -5.80 -0.29
N GLU A 57 -11.68 -6.04 1.01
CA GLU A 57 -12.74 -6.14 2.01
C GLU A 57 -13.57 -4.85 2.10
N LYS A 58 -12.92 -3.69 2.27
CA LYS A 58 -13.63 -2.41 2.48
C LYS A 58 -14.33 -1.87 1.24
N THR A 59 -13.89 -2.25 0.04
CA THR A 59 -14.56 -1.89 -1.21
C THR A 59 -15.63 -2.92 -1.61
N GLY A 60 -15.71 -4.06 -0.93
CA GLY A 60 -16.58 -5.18 -1.32
C GLY A 60 -16.17 -5.82 -2.64
N ALA A 61 -14.89 -5.72 -3.02
CA ALA A 61 -14.31 -6.38 -4.19
C ALA A 61 -13.77 -7.76 -3.80
N ALA A 62 -13.73 -8.70 -4.75
CA ALA A 62 -13.11 -9.99 -4.50
C ALA A 62 -11.58 -9.86 -4.54
N LEU A 63 -10.89 -10.25 -3.47
CA LEU A 63 -9.44 -10.41 -3.51
C LEU A 63 -9.11 -11.62 -4.39
N ALA A 64 -8.36 -11.41 -5.47
CA ALA A 64 -8.02 -12.42 -6.45
C ALA A 64 -6.50 -12.59 -6.54
N PHE A 65 -6.05 -13.84 -6.52
CA PHE A 65 -4.72 -14.24 -6.94
C PHE A 65 -4.71 -14.49 -8.45
N PRO A 66 -3.54 -14.49 -9.11
CA PRO A 66 -3.42 -14.76 -10.53
C PRO A 66 -4.10 -16.07 -10.95
N GLU A 67 -3.95 -17.13 -10.16
CA GLU A 67 -4.54 -18.45 -10.43
C GLU A 67 -6.09 -18.47 -10.30
N ASP A 68 -6.67 -17.49 -9.61
CA ASP A 68 -8.13 -17.38 -9.45
C ASP A 68 -8.80 -16.77 -10.69
N LEU A 69 -8.01 -16.19 -11.61
CA LEU A 69 -8.51 -15.50 -12.80
C LEU A 69 -8.15 -16.26 -14.08
N GLU A 70 -9.10 -16.34 -15.00
CA GLU A 70 -8.89 -16.88 -16.32
C GLU A 70 -9.46 -15.96 -17.41
N VAL A 71 -8.89 -16.03 -18.61
CA VAL A 71 -9.38 -15.30 -19.78
C VAL A 71 -9.89 -16.28 -20.82
N VAL A 72 -11.16 -16.14 -21.20
CA VAL A 72 -11.82 -16.95 -22.23
C VAL A 72 -12.56 -16.03 -23.19
N ASP A 73 -12.31 -16.17 -24.49
CA ASP A 73 -12.92 -15.34 -25.54
C ASP A 73 -12.79 -13.82 -25.27
N ASN A 74 -11.59 -13.38 -24.86
CA ASN A 74 -11.28 -12.00 -24.45
C ASN A 74 -12.14 -11.48 -23.29
N LYS A 75 -12.67 -12.35 -22.43
CA LYS A 75 -13.45 -12.00 -21.24
C LYS A 75 -12.78 -12.58 -20.01
N VAL A 76 -12.69 -11.78 -18.94
CA VAL A 76 -12.05 -12.19 -17.69
C VAL A 76 -13.08 -12.81 -16.76
N TYR A 77 -12.75 -13.96 -16.16
CA TYR A 77 -13.59 -14.65 -15.19
C TYR A 77 -12.80 -14.91 -13.91
N PHE A 78 -13.50 -14.84 -12.79
CA PHE A 78 -13.06 -15.33 -11.50
C PHE A 78 -13.62 -16.72 -11.28
N LEU A 79 -12.77 -17.66 -10.89
CA LEU A 79 -13.12 -19.04 -10.61
C LEU A 79 -13.42 -19.22 -9.13
N ASP A 80 -14.64 -19.65 -8.80
CA ASP A 80 -14.92 -20.12 -7.44
C ASP A 80 -14.45 -21.56 -7.21
N TYR A 81 -14.55 -22.03 -5.97
CA TYR A 81 -14.13 -23.36 -5.56
C TYR A 81 -14.84 -24.50 -6.30
N ALA A 82 -16.02 -24.24 -6.87
CA ALA A 82 -16.79 -25.20 -7.66
C ALA A 82 -16.42 -25.14 -9.16
N GLY A 83 -15.47 -24.30 -9.55
CA GLY A 83 -15.07 -24.05 -10.93
C GLY A 83 -16.08 -23.20 -11.71
N LYS A 84 -17.04 -22.55 -11.04
CA LYS A 84 -18.00 -21.69 -11.71
C LYS A 84 -17.33 -20.35 -12.04
N ARG A 85 -17.56 -19.92 -13.27
CA ARG A 85 -17.08 -18.65 -13.83
C ARG A 85 -17.96 -17.49 -13.39
N HIS A 86 -17.35 -16.50 -12.75
CA HIS A 86 -17.98 -15.22 -12.43
C HIS A 86 -17.34 -14.13 -13.28
N ARG A 87 -18.13 -13.43 -14.09
CA ARG A 87 -17.58 -12.42 -15.00
C ARG A 87 -16.96 -11.28 -14.21
N VAL A 88 -15.74 -10.88 -14.58
CA VAL A 88 -15.02 -9.76 -13.99
C VAL A 88 -15.12 -8.55 -14.92
N GLY A 89 -15.66 -7.45 -14.39
CA GLY A 89 -15.81 -6.20 -15.13
C GLY A 89 -14.70 -5.19 -14.85
N VAL A 90 -14.03 -5.30 -13.70
CA VAL A 90 -12.95 -4.42 -13.25
C VAL A 90 -11.88 -5.20 -12.50
N VAL A 91 -10.62 -4.96 -12.85
CA VAL A 91 -9.44 -5.42 -12.14
C VAL A 91 -8.71 -4.23 -11.53
N TYR A 92 -8.80 -4.06 -10.22
CA TYR A 92 -7.93 -3.15 -9.48
C TYR A 92 -6.60 -3.85 -9.23
N ARG A 93 -5.62 -3.56 -10.09
CA ARG A 93 -4.31 -4.23 -10.07
C ARG A 93 -3.40 -3.66 -9.00
N ARG A 94 -2.71 -4.55 -8.28
CA ARG A 94 -1.66 -4.21 -7.32
C ARG A 94 -0.30 -4.76 -7.75
N LEU A 95 -0.08 -4.79 -9.08
CA LEU A 95 1.12 -5.25 -9.75
C LEU A 95 1.59 -4.20 -10.77
N SER A 96 2.90 -4.16 -11.00
CA SER A 96 3.52 -3.42 -12.10
C SER A 96 3.08 -3.95 -13.45
N ASP A 97 3.14 -3.10 -14.48
CA ASP A 97 2.69 -3.42 -15.85
C ASP A 97 3.42 -4.63 -16.41
N GLU A 98 4.74 -4.68 -16.21
CA GLU A 98 5.63 -5.72 -16.73
C GLU A 98 5.25 -7.14 -16.30
N PHE A 99 4.59 -7.28 -15.15
CA PHE A 99 4.19 -8.57 -14.58
C PHE A 99 2.71 -8.89 -14.80
N LEU A 100 1.94 -7.98 -15.40
CA LEU A 100 0.46 -8.06 -15.42
C LEU A 100 -0.08 -9.15 -16.36
N ASP A 101 0.54 -9.33 -17.53
CA ASP A 101 0.12 -10.30 -18.55
C ASP A 101 1.36 -10.90 -19.25
N PRO A 102 1.69 -12.18 -19.02
CA PRO A 102 2.87 -12.81 -19.62
C PRO A 102 2.79 -12.96 -21.15
N PHE A 103 1.61 -12.88 -21.76
CA PHE A 103 1.51 -12.90 -23.23
C PHE A 103 1.85 -11.56 -23.88
N SER A 104 1.85 -10.48 -23.11
CA SER A 104 2.06 -9.12 -23.62
C SER A 104 3.33 -8.44 -23.09
N PHE A 105 3.78 -8.84 -21.90
CA PHE A 105 4.91 -8.22 -21.20
C PHE A 105 6.01 -9.25 -20.90
N ASN A 106 6.31 -9.51 -19.63
CA ASN A 106 7.33 -10.47 -19.23
C ASN A 106 6.77 -11.91 -19.30
N PRO A 107 7.25 -12.77 -20.23
CA PRO A 107 6.76 -14.14 -20.38
C PRO A 107 7.07 -15.03 -19.17
N ASP A 108 8.07 -14.67 -18.36
CA ASP A 108 8.46 -15.41 -17.14
C ASP A 108 7.62 -14.99 -15.92
N SER A 109 6.68 -14.05 -16.07
CA SER A 109 5.81 -13.63 -14.97
C SER A 109 4.89 -14.77 -14.51
N VAL A 110 5.05 -15.19 -13.26
CA VAL A 110 4.16 -16.14 -12.57
C VAL A 110 3.05 -15.48 -11.76
N ILE A 111 3.04 -14.15 -11.72
CA ILE A 111 2.07 -13.36 -10.93
C ILE A 111 1.09 -12.57 -11.81
N GLY A 112 1.14 -12.76 -13.13
CA GLY A 112 0.24 -12.13 -14.10
C GLY A 112 -0.92 -13.03 -14.50
N VAL A 113 -1.89 -12.46 -15.22
CA VAL A 113 -3.03 -13.19 -15.77
C VAL A 113 -2.89 -13.26 -17.29
N PRO A 114 -2.63 -14.45 -17.86
CA PRO A 114 -2.43 -14.61 -19.31
C PRO A 114 -3.63 -14.12 -20.13
N GLY A 115 -3.39 -13.23 -21.08
CA GLY A 115 -4.42 -12.68 -21.97
C GLY A 115 -5.26 -11.55 -21.39
N LEU A 116 -4.95 -11.09 -20.17
CA LEU A 116 -5.66 -9.97 -19.53
C LEU A 116 -5.60 -8.69 -20.36
N LEU A 117 -4.46 -8.39 -21.00
CA LEU A 117 -4.32 -7.19 -21.83
C LEU A 117 -5.16 -7.30 -23.11
N SER A 118 -5.31 -8.52 -23.67
CA SER A 118 -6.19 -8.75 -24.82
C SER A 118 -7.65 -8.48 -24.46
N ALA A 119 -8.11 -8.96 -23.30
CA ALA A 119 -9.45 -8.69 -22.79
C ALA A 119 -9.69 -7.18 -22.54
N TYR A 120 -8.69 -6.49 -21.98
CA TYR A 120 -8.74 -5.04 -21.77
C TYR A 120 -8.83 -4.27 -23.10
N ARG A 121 -7.99 -4.61 -24.08
CA ARG A 121 -8.00 -4.01 -25.41
C ARG A 121 -9.30 -4.26 -26.18
N ALA A 122 -9.96 -5.39 -25.92
CA ALA A 122 -11.27 -5.71 -26.47
C ALA A 122 -12.44 -4.98 -25.77
N GLY A 123 -12.18 -4.20 -24.71
CA GLY A 123 -13.20 -3.46 -23.97
C GLY A 123 -14.05 -4.32 -23.03
N ASN A 124 -13.57 -5.53 -22.68
CA ASN A 124 -14.32 -6.52 -21.91
C ASN A 124 -13.99 -6.55 -20.41
N VAL A 125 -13.02 -5.74 -19.98
CA VAL A 125 -12.60 -5.55 -18.58
C VAL A 125 -11.95 -4.17 -18.47
N ALA A 126 -12.15 -3.46 -17.36
CA ALA A 126 -11.37 -2.27 -17.03
C ALA A 126 -10.21 -2.63 -16.10
N ILE A 127 -9.05 -2.01 -16.30
CA ILE A 127 -7.88 -2.18 -15.43
C ILE A 127 -7.62 -0.86 -14.72
N VAL A 128 -7.56 -0.89 -13.39
CA VAL A 128 -7.36 0.27 -12.54
C VAL A 128 -6.07 0.07 -11.72
N ASN A 129 -5.06 0.92 -11.79
CA ASN A 129 -4.87 1.99 -12.77
C ASN A 129 -4.57 1.41 -14.16
N ALA A 130 -4.88 2.17 -15.22
CA ALA A 130 -4.66 1.72 -16.59
C ALA A 130 -3.17 1.39 -16.87
N PRO A 131 -2.87 0.37 -17.68
CA PRO A 131 -1.50 0.13 -18.16
C PRO A 131 -0.95 1.35 -18.92
N GLY A 132 0.34 1.64 -18.77
CA GLY A 132 1.04 2.76 -19.40
C GLY A 132 0.97 4.08 -18.63
N ASN A 133 0.23 4.15 -17.51
CA ASN A 133 0.12 5.37 -16.72
C ASN A 133 1.47 5.82 -16.12
N GLY A 134 2.43 4.91 -15.96
CA GLY A 134 3.80 5.22 -15.50
C GLY A 134 4.52 6.25 -16.38
N ALA A 135 4.16 6.38 -17.66
CA ALA A 135 4.71 7.42 -18.52
C ALA A 135 4.38 8.84 -18.01
N ALA A 136 3.23 9.03 -17.35
CA ALA A 136 2.83 10.34 -16.84
C ALA A 136 3.52 10.71 -15.50
N ASP A 137 4.01 9.72 -14.75
CA ASP A 137 4.71 9.90 -13.47
C ASP A 137 6.25 9.82 -13.63
N ASP A 138 6.72 9.78 -14.89
CA ASP A 138 8.15 9.78 -15.19
C ASP A 138 8.83 11.07 -14.72
N LYS A 139 10.06 10.94 -14.21
CA LYS A 139 10.83 12.08 -13.67
C LYS A 139 11.05 13.18 -14.71
N ALA A 140 11.20 12.86 -15.99
CA ALA A 140 11.33 13.86 -17.04
C ALA A 140 9.99 14.53 -17.36
N ILE A 141 8.89 13.78 -17.27
CA ILE A 141 7.54 14.32 -17.50
C ILE A 141 7.10 15.30 -16.41
N TYR A 142 7.60 15.14 -15.18
CA TYR A 142 7.39 16.08 -14.08
C TYR A 142 7.72 17.54 -14.46
N TYR A 143 8.75 17.77 -15.29
CA TYR A 143 9.12 19.11 -15.77
C TYR A 143 7.99 19.80 -16.54
N PHE A 144 7.17 19.03 -17.27
CA PHE A 144 6.14 19.55 -18.16
C PHE A 144 4.76 19.68 -17.51
N VAL A 145 4.55 19.21 -16.29
CA VAL A 145 3.24 19.22 -15.62
C VAL A 145 2.60 20.62 -15.57
N PRO A 146 3.31 21.71 -15.22
CA PRO A 146 2.75 23.06 -15.27
C PRO A 146 2.22 23.45 -16.66
N GLN A 147 2.95 23.07 -17.71
CA GLN A 147 2.60 23.34 -19.10
C GLN A 147 1.44 22.45 -19.56
N MET A 148 1.36 21.21 -19.08
CA MET A 148 0.22 20.33 -19.30
C MET A 148 -1.06 20.93 -18.73
N ILE A 149 -1.02 21.48 -17.51
CA ILE A 149 -2.17 22.16 -16.88
C ILE A 149 -2.63 23.33 -17.78
N LYS A 150 -1.72 24.19 -18.22
CA LYS A 150 -2.04 25.31 -19.12
C LYS A 150 -2.61 24.84 -20.46
N TYR A 151 -2.00 23.82 -21.05
CA TYR A 151 -2.39 23.32 -22.37
C TYR A 151 -3.74 22.61 -22.37
N TYR A 152 -3.98 21.71 -21.39
CA TYR A 152 -5.20 20.89 -21.35
C TYR A 152 -6.36 21.57 -20.65
N LEU A 153 -6.10 22.38 -19.62
CA LEU A 153 -7.15 23.02 -18.81
C LEU A 153 -7.30 24.51 -19.10
N GLY A 154 -6.32 25.17 -19.71
CA GLY A 154 -6.34 26.62 -19.90
C GLY A 154 -6.18 27.40 -18.59
N GLU A 155 -5.68 26.75 -17.55
CA GLU A 155 -5.58 27.29 -16.19
C GLU A 155 -4.13 27.47 -15.75
N GLU A 156 -3.91 28.31 -14.74
CA GLU A 156 -2.62 28.42 -14.07
C GLU A 156 -2.50 27.36 -12.96
N PRO A 157 -1.35 26.68 -12.82
CA PRO A 157 -1.15 25.69 -11.76
C PRO A 157 -1.33 26.29 -10.36
N ILE A 158 -2.27 25.72 -9.60
CA ILE A 158 -2.50 26.09 -8.19
C ILE A 158 -1.38 25.57 -7.29
N LEU A 159 -0.94 24.33 -7.53
CA LEU A 159 0.20 23.72 -6.85
C LEU A 159 1.42 23.83 -7.74
N HIS A 160 2.49 24.39 -7.19
CA HIS A 160 3.75 24.55 -7.91
C HIS A 160 4.65 23.34 -7.73
N ASN A 161 5.29 22.93 -8.83
CA ASN A 161 6.37 21.97 -8.78
C ASN A 161 7.60 22.58 -8.11
N ALA A 162 8.47 21.73 -7.56
CA ALA A 162 9.83 22.16 -7.26
C ALA A 162 10.48 22.65 -8.57
N PRO A 163 11.18 23.81 -8.58
CA PRO A 163 11.90 24.25 -9.76
C PRO A 163 12.81 23.13 -10.25
N THR A 164 12.53 22.69 -11.48
CA THR A 164 13.15 21.52 -12.10
C THR A 164 13.78 21.98 -13.39
N TYR A 165 15.01 21.54 -13.63
CA TYR A 165 15.81 21.84 -14.81
C TYR A 165 16.06 20.54 -15.55
N MET A 166 15.89 20.56 -16.87
CA MET A 166 16.13 19.39 -17.73
C MET A 166 17.34 19.66 -18.63
N PRO A 167 18.54 19.11 -18.32
CA PRO A 167 19.76 19.32 -19.10
C PRO A 167 19.67 18.97 -20.60
N MET A 168 18.62 18.27 -21.03
CA MET A 168 18.26 18.14 -22.45
C MET A 168 18.13 19.51 -23.13
N PHE A 169 17.60 20.53 -22.44
CA PHE A 169 17.51 21.89 -22.94
C PHE A 169 18.79 22.66 -22.61
N GLU A 170 19.33 23.39 -23.59
CA GLU A 170 20.62 24.06 -23.44
C GLU A 170 20.64 25.11 -22.31
N ALA A 171 19.55 25.86 -22.15
CA ALA A 171 19.41 26.86 -21.09
C ALA A 171 19.47 26.22 -19.70
N ASP A 172 18.66 25.19 -19.49
CA ASP A 172 18.62 24.42 -18.25
C ASP A 172 19.97 23.74 -17.98
N ARG A 173 20.61 23.18 -19.00
CA ARG A 173 21.94 22.57 -18.84
C ARG A 173 22.97 23.57 -18.34
N LYS A 174 22.99 24.80 -18.87
CA LYS A 174 23.88 25.86 -18.40
C LYS A 174 23.63 26.16 -16.93
N GLU A 175 22.36 26.26 -16.53
CA GLU A 175 21.98 26.51 -15.15
C GLU A 175 22.43 25.38 -14.21
N VAL A 176 22.20 24.13 -14.61
CA VAL A 176 22.60 22.94 -13.85
C VAL A 176 24.11 22.86 -13.68
N LEU A 177 24.88 23.11 -14.73
CA LEU A 177 26.35 23.06 -14.67
C LEU A 177 26.92 24.20 -13.82
N ASN A 178 26.33 25.41 -13.89
CA ASN A 178 26.80 26.56 -13.13
C ASN A 178 26.49 26.48 -11.63
N ARG A 179 25.33 25.90 -11.28
CA ARG A 179 24.84 25.82 -9.89
C ARG A 179 24.78 24.40 -9.35
N MET A 180 25.56 23.48 -9.93
CA MET A 180 25.48 22.06 -9.58
C MET A 180 25.59 21.80 -8.07
N GLY A 181 26.45 22.56 -7.37
CA GLY A 181 26.65 22.44 -5.92
C GLY A 181 25.43 22.79 -5.05
N GLU A 182 24.41 23.43 -5.61
CA GLU A 182 23.18 23.82 -4.91
C GLU A 182 21.99 22.91 -5.23
N LEU A 183 22.12 22.07 -6.25
CA LEU A 183 21.01 21.30 -6.82
C LEU A 183 21.03 19.84 -6.37
N VAL A 184 19.87 19.19 -6.48
CA VAL A 184 19.73 17.74 -6.38
C VAL A 184 19.63 17.18 -7.79
N ILE A 185 20.61 16.36 -8.19
CA ILE A 185 20.65 15.70 -9.49
C ILE A 185 20.06 14.30 -9.35
N LYS A 186 19.19 13.91 -10.28
CA LYS A 186 18.53 12.60 -10.28
C LYS A 186 18.67 11.96 -11.65
N ASP A 187 19.03 10.68 -11.67
CA ASP A 187 18.93 9.84 -12.87
C ASP A 187 17.44 9.53 -13.15
N VAL A 188 17.01 9.70 -14.40
CA VAL A 188 15.64 9.44 -14.86
C VAL A 188 15.33 7.94 -14.84
N ALA A 189 16.30 7.08 -15.14
CA ALA A 189 16.08 5.64 -15.30
C ALA A 189 15.91 4.89 -13.96
N GLU A 190 16.37 5.45 -12.84
CA GLU A 190 16.35 4.75 -11.55
C GLU A 190 15.09 5.05 -10.73
N ALA A 191 14.48 4.03 -10.13
CA ALA A 191 13.31 4.17 -9.25
C ALA A 191 13.69 4.25 -7.76
N GLY A 192 12.78 4.76 -6.92
CA GLY A 192 12.85 4.55 -5.46
C GLY A 192 13.90 5.35 -4.67
N GLY A 193 14.49 6.39 -5.24
CA GLY A 193 15.49 7.25 -4.57
C GLY A 193 16.94 6.78 -4.75
N TYR A 194 17.17 5.67 -5.44
CA TYR A 194 18.47 5.35 -6.03
C TYR A 194 18.81 6.40 -7.11
N GLY A 195 20.09 6.76 -7.20
CA GLY A 195 20.58 7.71 -8.21
C GLY A 195 20.26 9.18 -7.91
N VAL A 196 19.97 9.52 -6.65
CA VAL A 196 19.80 10.90 -6.18
C VAL A 196 21.11 11.40 -5.57
N VAL A 197 21.67 12.45 -6.16
CA VAL A 197 22.93 13.04 -5.73
C VAL A 197 22.70 14.49 -5.31
N PHE A 198 23.08 14.82 -4.08
CA PHE A 198 23.12 16.21 -3.63
C PHE A 198 24.43 16.82 -4.12
N GLY A 199 24.37 17.85 -4.97
CA GLY A 199 25.59 18.48 -5.45
C GLY A 199 26.44 19.10 -4.33
N SER A 200 25.80 19.47 -3.21
CA SER A 200 26.46 19.98 -2.02
C SER A 200 27.33 18.93 -1.30
N SER A 201 27.03 17.63 -1.45
CA SER A 201 27.83 16.55 -0.86
C SER A 201 28.99 16.09 -1.75
N LEU A 202 29.04 16.52 -3.01
CA LEU A 202 30.12 16.15 -3.92
C LEU A 202 31.35 17.03 -3.71
N ASP A 203 32.55 16.44 -3.82
CA ASP A 203 33.80 17.17 -3.94
C ASP A 203 34.01 17.70 -5.36
N ALA A 204 35.09 18.45 -5.59
CA ALA A 204 35.34 19.09 -6.88
C ALA A 204 35.51 18.07 -8.02
N ALA A 205 36.20 16.96 -7.78
CA ALA A 205 36.47 15.93 -8.78
C ALA A 205 35.18 15.19 -9.17
N ALA A 206 34.37 14.79 -8.19
CA ALA A 206 33.11 14.11 -8.42
C ALA A 206 32.07 15.02 -9.11
N ARG A 207 32.11 16.34 -8.85
CA ARG A 207 31.28 17.32 -9.58
C ARG A 207 31.69 17.42 -11.04
N GLU A 208 32.98 17.44 -11.34
CA GLU A 208 33.47 17.49 -12.72
C GLU A 208 33.08 16.22 -13.50
N GLU A 209 33.26 15.04 -12.90
CA GLU A 209 32.83 13.77 -13.49
C GLU A 209 31.32 13.74 -13.76
N LEU A 210 30.50 14.22 -12.82
CA LEU A 210 29.05 14.32 -13.01
C LEU A 210 28.69 15.35 -14.10
N ALA A 211 29.40 16.47 -14.17
CA ALA A 211 29.22 17.47 -15.20
C ALA A 211 29.51 16.92 -16.59
N ASP A 212 30.58 16.13 -16.75
CA ASP A 212 30.91 15.51 -18.03
C ASP A 212 29.87 14.47 -18.44
N ARG A 213 29.40 13.62 -17.51
CA ARG A 213 28.29 12.70 -17.77
C ARG A 213 27.00 13.43 -18.17
N ILE A 214 26.68 14.56 -17.55
CA ILE A 214 25.51 15.37 -17.92
C ILE A 214 25.66 15.97 -19.32
N LYS A 215 26.88 16.34 -19.74
CA LYS A 215 27.13 16.85 -21.11
C LYS A 215 27.01 15.73 -22.14
N GLU A 216 27.48 14.54 -21.82
CA GLU A 216 27.43 13.36 -22.69
C GLU A 216 26.00 12.80 -22.83
N GLU A 217 25.28 12.67 -21.72
CA GLU A 217 23.93 12.08 -21.66
C GLU A 217 22.88 13.03 -21.05
N PRO A 218 22.61 14.21 -21.63
CA PRO A 218 21.79 15.24 -21.00
C PRO A 218 20.33 14.82 -20.76
N ARG A 219 19.81 13.87 -21.55
CA ARG A 219 18.45 13.33 -21.40
C ARG A 219 18.30 12.45 -20.16
N ARG A 220 19.39 11.86 -19.67
CA ARG A 220 19.39 10.88 -18.58
C ARG A 220 19.16 11.53 -17.22
N PHE A 221 19.42 12.83 -17.10
CA PHE A 221 19.39 13.53 -15.82
C PHE A 221 18.27 14.56 -15.75
N ILE A 222 17.78 14.79 -14.55
CA ILE A 222 17.07 16.01 -14.17
C ILE A 222 17.76 16.63 -12.95
N ALA A 223 17.62 17.94 -12.77
CA ALA A 223 18.09 18.62 -11.57
C ALA A 223 16.94 19.39 -10.94
N GLN A 224 16.91 19.45 -9.61
CA GLN A 224 15.85 20.13 -8.86
C GLN A 224 16.46 20.98 -7.75
N GLU A 225 15.78 22.08 -7.44
CA GLU A 225 16.12 22.86 -6.25
C GLU A 225 15.81 22.09 -4.97
N VAL A 226 16.66 22.25 -3.96
CA VAL A 226 16.44 21.68 -2.63
C VAL A 226 15.31 22.44 -1.96
N ILE A 227 14.13 21.82 -1.85
CA ILE A 227 13.00 22.41 -1.13
C ILE A 227 13.16 22.20 0.37
N GLN A 228 13.14 23.30 1.13
CA GLN A 228 13.10 23.25 2.59
C GLN A 228 11.67 23.06 3.06
N PHE A 229 11.35 21.83 3.51
CA PHE A 229 10.05 21.52 4.07
C PHE A 229 9.85 22.18 5.43
N ARG A 230 8.59 22.49 5.75
CA ARG A 230 8.20 22.82 7.11
C ARG A 230 8.39 21.60 8.01
N ASP A 231 8.90 21.87 9.20
CA ASP A 231 9.01 20.86 10.23
C ASP A 231 7.68 20.70 10.97
N ILE A 232 7.47 19.51 11.51
CA ILE A 232 6.39 19.20 12.45
C ILE A 232 6.99 18.70 13.76
N ASP A 233 6.27 18.95 14.84
CA ASP A 233 6.70 18.51 16.16
C ASP A 233 6.45 17.00 16.36
N VAL A 234 7.51 16.30 16.75
CA VAL A 234 7.49 14.87 17.06
C VAL A 234 8.01 14.67 18.47
N VAL A 235 7.29 13.86 19.24
CA VAL A 235 7.71 13.43 20.57
C VAL A 235 8.57 12.18 20.42
N ASP A 236 9.78 12.21 20.94
CA ASP A 236 10.64 11.02 21.00
C ASP A 236 10.06 10.03 22.02
N PRO A 237 9.77 8.77 21.64
CA PRO A 237 9.14 7.81 22.54
C PRO A 237 10.06 7.35 23.69
N LYS A 238 11.39 7.50 23.56
CA LYS A 238 12.36 7.13 24.58
C LYS A 238 12.61 8.25 25.58
N THR A 239 12.74 9.49 25.10
CA THR A 239 13.09 10.64 25.96
C THR A 239 11.86 11.46 26.39
N GLY A 240 10.75 11.36 25.66
CA GLY A 240 9.58 12.21 25.85
C GLY A 240 9.75 13.65 25.34
N GLU A 241 10.91 13.99 24.78
CA GLU A 241 11.19 15.34 24.30
C GLU A 241 10.52 15.61 22.96
N MET A 242 9.98 16.82 22.82
CA MET A 242 9.42 17.30 21.57
C MET A 242 10.50 17.97 20.74
N SER A 243 10.62 17.60 19.48
CA SER A 243 11.58 18.24 18.59
C SER A 243 11.09 18.28 17.14
N PRO A 244 11.47 19.31 16.37
CA PRO A 244 11.04 19.46 14.99
C PRO A 244 11.61 18.34 14.12
N ARG A 245 10.80 17.84 13.19
CA ARG A 245 11.18 16.85 12.17
C ARG A 245 10.65 17.25 10.82
N LYS A 246 11.46 17.03 9.78
CA LYS A 246 11.03 17.17 8.39
C LYS A 246 9.91 16.19 8.09
N CYS A 247 8.90 16.64 7.35
CA CYS A 247 7.78 15.80 6.95
C CYS A 247 7.35 16.02 5.49
N ASP A 248 6.66 15.03 4.95
CA ASP A 248 5.91 15.16 3.70
C ASP A 248 4.46 14.70 3.87
N LEU A 249 3.60 15.14 2.96
CA LEU A 249 2.19 14.76 2.89
C LEU A 249 1.92 14.08 1.55
N ARG A 250 1.43 12.84 1.61
CA ARG A 250 0.88 12.13 0.46
C ARG A 250 -0.63 12.17 0.50
N ALA A 251 -1.23 13.03 -0.33
CA ALA A 251 -2.65 13.05 -0.57
C ALA A 251 -3.04 12.01 -1.64
N PHE A 252 -4.28 11.52 -1.59
CA PHE A 252 -4.80 10.56 -2.54
C PHE A 252 -5.97 11.17 -3.30
N VAL A 253 -5.85 11.19 -4.63
CA VAL A 253 -6.88 11.69 -5.55
C VAL A 253 -7.50 10.49 -6.25
N VAL A 254 -8.83 10.41 -6.21
CA VAL A 254 -9.62 9.33 -6.82
C VAL A 254 -10.46 9.93 -7.94
N THR A 255 -10.25 9.44 -9.16
CA THR A 255 -10.98 9.90 -10.35
C THR A 255 -11.89 8.78 -10.85
N GLY A 256 -13.19 9.05 -10.84
CA GLY A 256 -14.22 8.23 -11.50
C GLY A 256 -15.04 9.12 -12.42
N LYS A 257 -16.36 9.15 -12.24
CA LYS A 257 -17.23 10.14 -12.91
C LYS A 257 -16.81 11.58 -12.58
N ASN A 258 -16.41 11.79 -11.32
CA ASN A 258 -15.88 13.04 -10.80
C ASN A 258 -14.53 12.77 -10.13
N THR A 259 -13.72 13.81 -10.00
CA THR A 259 -12.43 13.77 -9.28
C THR A 259 -12.64 14.21 -7.83
N HIS A 260 -12.18 13.39 -6.89
CA HIS A 260 -12.26 13.67 -5.46
C HIS A 260 -10.89 13.55 -4.80
N VAL A 261 -10.51 14.54 -4.01
CA VAL A 261 -9.38 14.44 -3.08
C VAL A 261 -9.90 13.92 -1.75
N TRP A 262 -9.31 12.84 -1.26
CA TRP A 262 -9.67 12.31 0.06
C TRP A 262 -9.34 13.35 1.15
N TYR A 263 -10.24 13.54 2.12
CA TYR A 263 -10.04 14.48 3.24
C TYR A 263 -9.07 13.94 4.30
N SER A 264 -7.96 13.37 3.85
CA SER A 264 -6.85 12.87 4.65
C SER A 264 -5.64 12.64 3.73
N GLY A 265 -4.56 12.16 4.31
CA GLY A 265 -3.39 11.72 3.58
C GLY A 265 -2.45 10.96 4.52
N LEU A 266 -1.38 10.44 3.94
CA LEU A 266 -0.29 9.85 4.70
C LEU A 266 0.75 10.93 4.97
N THR A 267 0.80 11.43 6.21
CA THR A 267 1.89 12.30 6.66
C THR A 267 3.03 11.44 7.16
N ARG A 268 4.23 11.59 6.58
CA ARG A 268 5.45 10.90 7.00
C ARG A 268 6.45 11.88 7.54
N TYR A 269 7.27 11.46 8.50
CA TYR A 269 8.29 12.31 9.10
C TYR A 269 9.59 11.56 9.30
N SER A 270 10.71 12.30 9.31
CA SER A 270 12.03 11.72 9.59
C SER A 270 12.12 11.35 11.07
N SER A 271 12.56 10.14 11.40
CA SER A 271 12.73 9.73 12.80
C SER A 271 13.88 10.46 13.48
N VAL A 272 14.94 10.78 12.74
CA VAL A 272 16.16 11.43 13.25
C VAL A 272 16.05 12.95 13.12
N PRO A 273 16.32 13.73 14.20
CA PRO A 273 16.35 15.19 14.12
C PRO A 273 17.32 15.69 13.04
N GLY A 274 16.88 16.67 12.23
CA GLY A 274 17.71 17.32 11.22
C GLY A 274 17.93 16.54 9.93
N GLN A 275 17.46 15.30 9.82
CA GLN A 275 17.52 14.55 8.56
C GLN A 275 16.36 14.89 7.62
N MET A 276 16.65 14.93 6.32
CA MET A 276 15.67 15.19 5.25
C MET A 276 15.02 13.89 4.72
N ILE A 277 15.50 12.73 5.16
CA ILE A 277 15.01 11.44 4.69
C ILE A 277 13.77 11.05 5.48
N VAL A 278 12.63 10.98 4.79
CA VAL A 278 11.31 10.64 5.35
C VAL A 278 10.80 9.27 4.90
N ASN A 279 11.60 8.51 4.16
CA ASN A 279 11.16 7.22 3.61
C ASN A 279 11.03 6.16 4.73
N SER A 280 9.90 5.45 4.73
CA SER A 280 9.56 4.44 5.74
C SER A 280 10.53 3.26 5.74
N SER A 281 11.08 2.91 4.56
CA SER A 281 12.11 1.86 4.43
C SER A 281 13.43 2.22 5.12
N GLN A 282 13.66 3.48 5.47
CA GLN A 282 14.82 3.96 6.22
C GLN A 282 14.44 4.50 7.61
N GLY A 283 13.32 4.00 8.17
CA GLY A 283 12.93 4.29 9.56
C GLY A 283 12.12 5.57 9.76
N GLY A 284 11.54 6.15 8.70
CA GLY A 284 10.60 7.26 8.83
C GLY A 284 9.29 6.86 9.52
N GLY A 285 8.78 7.71 10.41
CA GLY A 285 7.50 7.53 11.09
C GLY A 285 6.32 8.11 10.31
N PHE A 286 5.10 7.90 10.79
CA PHE A 286 3.88 8.48 10.21
C PHE A 286 2.98 9.11 11.28
N LYS A 287 2.17 10.08 10.86
CA LYS A 287 1.16 10.76 11.69
C LYS A 287 -0.19 10.78 10.98
N ASP A 288 -1.26 10.92 11.77
CA ASP A 288 -2.58 11.20 11.23
C ASP A 288 -2.61 12.60 10.58
N THR A 289 -3.40 12.75 9.52
CA THR A 289 -3.55 14.01 8.78
C THR A 289 -4.97 14.50 8.94
N TRP A 290 -5.16 15.56 9.72
CA TRP A 290 -6.50 16.10 9.98
C TRP A 290 -6.85 17.23 9.03
N VAL A 291 -7.97 17.07 8.34
CA VAL A 291 -8.61 18.14 7.57
C VAL A 291 -9.77 18.69 8.40
N LEU A 292 -9.75 19.98 8.71
CA LEU A 292 -10.80 20.62 9.50
C LEU A 292 -12.10 20.76 8.71
N ALA A 293 -13.23 20.57 9.38
CA ALA A 293 -14.55 20.80 8.81
C ALA A 293 -14.90 22.31 8.86
N PRO A 294 -15.69 22.82 7.89
CA PRO A 294 -16.16 24.21 7.90
C PRO A 294 -16.95 24.58 9.17
N GLU A 295 -16.94 25.87 9.53
CA GLU A 295 -17.66 26.38 10.71
C GLU A 295 -19.19 26.35 10.56
N THR A 296 -19.67 26.62 9.33
CA THR A 296 -21.05 26.32 8.92
C THR A 296 -21.18 24.82 8.92
N GLY A 297 -21.96 24.29 9.88
CA GLY A 297 -22.01 22.88 10.23
C GLY A 297 -22.03 21.96 9.02
N VAL A 298 -21.43 20.78 9.19
CA VAL A 298 -21.30 19.74 8.17
C VAL A 298 -22.62 19.62 7.40
N GLU A 299 -22.72 20.24 6.24
CA GLU A 299 -23.55 19.68 5.20
C GLU A 299 -22.93 18.31 5.00
N HIS A 300 -23.59 17.31 5.56
CA HIS A 300 -23.38 15.95 5.13
C HIS A 300 -23.83 15.94 3.67
N GLU A 301 -22.96 16.41 2.76
CA GLU A 301 -23.22 16.51 1.31
C GLU A 301 -23.58 15.15 0.71
N TYR A 302 -23.52 14.07 1.48
CA TYR A 302 -24.04 12.78 1.11
C TYR A 302 -24.89 12.18 2.25
N GLY A 303 -26.21 12.22 2.03
CA GLY A 303 -27.30 11.88 2.95
C GLY A 303 -27.03 10.71 3.90
N THR A 304 -27.06 11.03 5.20
CA THR A 304 -26.81 10.12 6.32
C THR A 304 -28.07 9.34 6.71
N GLU A 305 -29.27 9.86 6.45
CA GLU A 305 -30.53 9.20 6.84
C GLU A 305 -30.88 7.99 5.96
N VAL A 306 -30.52 8.01 4.66
CA VAL A 306 -30.67 6.85 3.77
C VAL A 306 -29.60 5.76 4.07
N GLN A 307 -28.56 6.08 4.84
CA GLN A 307 -27.40 5.19 5.07
C GLN A 307 -27.59 4.17 6.19
N MET A 308 -28.30 4.49 7.28
CA MET A 308 -28.53 3.49 8.35
C MET A 308 -29.45 2.35 7.91
N ALA A 309 -30.50 2.67 7.12
CA ALA A 309 -31.40 1.66 6.56
C ALA A 309 -30.69 0.76 5.52
N ASN A 310 -29.75 1.31 4.75
CA ASN A 310 -28.98 0.55 3.76
C ASN A 310 -27.82 -0.26 4.35
N LEU A 311 -27.23 0.14 5.48
CA LEU A 311 -26.22 -0.66 6.19
C LEU A 311 -26.80 -1.99 6.69
N LEU A 312 -28.04 -1.96 7.21
CA LEU A 312 -28.75 -3.16 7.67
C LEU A 312 -29.23 -4.05 6.50
N SER A 313 -29.55 -3.46 5.35
CA SER A 313 -29.95 -4.23 4.16
C SER A 313 -28.74 -4.81 3.40
N GLN A 314 -27.62 -4.09 3.33
CA GLN A 314 -26.38 -4.56 2.70
C GLN A 314 -25.65 -5.63 3.53
N SER A 315 -25.78 -5.60 4.86
CA SER A 315 -25.27 -6.69 5.71
C SER A 315 -25.96 -8.04 5.42
N ARG A 316 -27.16 -8.05 4.80
CA ARG A 316 -27.85 -9.28 4.36
C ARG A 316 -27.43 -9.75 2.97
N HIS A 317 -26.73 -8.92 2.21
CA HIS A 317 -26.07 -9.29 0.96
C HIS A 317 -24.55 -9.20 1.12
N HIS A 318 -24.01 -9.87 2.15
CA HIS A 318 -22.79 -10.62 1.88
C HIS A 318 -23.17 -11.60 0.77
N SER A 319 -22.97 -11.21 -0.49
CA SER A 319 -22.75 -12.21 -1.54
C SER A 319 -21.77 -13.18 -0.93
N LEU A 320 -22.18 -14.45 -0.74
CA LEU A 320 -21.33 -15.54 -0.29
C LEU A 320 -19.93 -15.25 -0.83
N ALA A 321 -19.01 -14.85 0.07
CA ALA A 321 -17.73 -14.31 -0.36
C ALA A 321 -17.17 -15.32 -1.34
N LEU A 322 -16.94 -14.93 -2.59
CA LEU A 322 -16.55 -15.88 -3.63
C LEU A 322 -15.29 -16.59 -3.16
N VAL A 323 -15.45 -17.85 -2.74
CA VAL A 323 -14.38 -18.66 -2.16
C VAL A 323 -13.71 -19.34 -3.33
N THR A 324 -12.40 -19.18 -3.46
CA THR A 324 -11.59 -19.84 -4.48
C THR A 324 -11.12 -21.19 -3.95
N ALA A 325 -10.66 -22.07 -4.83
CA ALA A 325 -10.14 -23.38 -4.41
C ALA A 325 -8.99 -23.22 -3.40
N SER A 326 -8.08 -22.27 -3.66
CA SER A 326 -6.97 -21.93 -2.75
C SER A 326 -7.46 -21.44 -1.38
N LYS A 327 -8.48 -20.57 -1.33
CA LYS A 327 -9.07 -20.13 -0.05
C LYS A 327 -9.73 -21.28 0.69
N ALA A 328 -10.43 -22.18 -0.02
CA ALA A 328 -11.06 -23.34 0.58
C ALA A 328 -10.02 -24.31 1.19
N ASP A 329 -8.91 -24.55 0.50
CA ASP A 329 -7.80 -25.36 1.01
C ASP A 329 -7.17 -24.73 2.27
N ASN A 330 -6.93 -23.41 2.26
CA ASN A 330 -6.44 -22.70 3.43
C ASN A 330 -7.39 -22.80 4.63
N LEU A 331 -8.71 -22.71 4.40
CA LEU A 331 -9.71 -22.88 5.46
C LEU A 331 -9.77 -24.32 5.96
N TYR A 332 -9.62 -25.30 5.08
CA TYR A 332 -9.53 -26.71 5.45
C TYR A 332 -8.33 -26.95 6.36
N TRP A 333 -7.14 -26.47 5.97
CA TRP A 333 -5.93 -26.59 6.78
C TRP A 333 -6.03 -25.82 8.09
N LEU A 334 -6.57 -24.59 8.08
CA LEU A 334 -6.86 -23.85 9.30
C LEU A 334 -7.73 -24.67 10.24
N GLY A 335 -8.83 -25.24 9.75
CA GLY A 335 -9.71 -26.11 10.53
C GLY A 335 -8.97 -27.31 11.12
N ARG A 336 -8.14 -28.00 10.32
CA ARG A 336 -7.32 -29.13 10.79
C ARG A 336 -6.29 -28.71 11.83
N TYR A 337 -5.64 -27.56 11.66
CA TYR A 337 -4.68 -27.05 12.63
C TYR A 337 -5.36 -26.57 13.91
N THR A 338 -6.52 -25.91 13.83
CA THR A 338 -7.31 -25.53 14.99
C THR A 338 -7.82 -26.76 15.74
N GLU A 339 -8.32 -27.78 15.05
CA GLU A 339 -8.72 -29.05 15.64
C GLU A 339 -7.54 -29.74 16.33
N ARG A 340 -6.37 -29.80 15.68
CA ARG A 340 -5.15 -30.34 16.28
C ARG A 340 -4.76 -29.56 17.53
N ALA A 341 -4.67 -28.23 17.46
CA ALA A 341 -4.32 -27.39 18.60
C ALA A 341 -5.31 -27.56 19.76
N PHE A 342 -6.62 -27.56 19.48
CA PHE A 342 -7.66 -27.76 20.49
C PHE A 342 -7.61 -29.16 21.11
N THR A 343 -7.37 -30.20 20.30
CA THR A 343 -7.23 -31.58 20.78
C THR A 343 -5.99 -31.73 21.63
N THR A 344 -4.84 -31.21 21.18
CA THR A 344 -3.59 -31.22 21.94
C THR A 344 -3.75 -30.47 23.27
N LEU A 345 -4.36 -29.29 23.27
CA LEU A 345 -4.63 -28.53 24.51
C LEU A 345 -5.55 -29.31 25.45
N ASN A 346 -6.65 -29.88 24.96
CA ASN A 346 -7.56 -30.67 25.80
C ASN A 346 -6.93 -31.95 26.34
N GLN A 347 -6.00 -32.56 25.60
CA GLN A 347 -5.24 -33.70 26.10
C GLN A 347 -4.17 -33.27 27.11
N PHE A 348 -3.54 -32.10 26.91
CA PHE A 348 -2.52 -31.54 27.78
C PHE A 348 -3.08 -31.07 29.13
N PHE A 349 -4.22 -30.36 29.15
CA PHE A 349 -4.77 -29.75 30.37
C PHE A 349 -4.92 -30.72 31.55
N PRO A 350 -5.46 -31.96 31.39
CA PRO A 350 -5.51 -32.93 32.47
C PRO A 350 -4.15 -33.36 33.04
N PHE A 351 -3.09 -33.33 32.22
CA PHE A 351 -1.72 -33.60 32.69
C PHE A 351 -1.12 -32.37 33.35
N TYR A 352 -1.33 -31.18 32.77
CA TYR A 352 -0.95 -29.91 33.37
C TYR A 352 -1.53 -29.76 34.78
N ASP A 353 -2.82 -30.03 34.97
CA ASP A 353 -3.48 -29.98 36.28
C ASP A 353 -2.86 -30.99 37.27
N ARG A 354 -2.51 -32.21 36.83
CA ARG A 354 -1.85 -33.21 37.71
C ARG A 354 -0.42 -32.84 38.08
N VAL A 355 0.32 -32.25 37.15
CA VAL A 355 1.69 -31.77 37.36
C VAL A 355 1.67 -30.58 38.32
N MET A 356 0.69 -29.67 38.19
CA MET A 356 0.43 -28.59 39.14
C MET A 356 0.08 -29.11 40.54
N ASP A 357 -0.72 -30.17 40.63
CA ASP A 357 -1.27 -30.63 41.89
C ASP A 357 -0.32 -31.51 42.71
N SER A 358 0.60 -32.30 42.11
CA SER A 358 1.48 -33.18 42.92
C SER A 358 2.69 -33.84 42.23
N ASP A 359 2.63 -34.18 40.94
CA ASP A 359 3.53 -35.22 40.36
C ASP A 359 4.09 -34.81 39.00
N VAL A 360 5.37 -34.42 38.98
CA VAL A 360 6.11 -34.02 37.77
C VAL A 360 6.21 -35.17 36.76
N ASP A 361 6.21 -36.43 37.21
CA ASP A 361 6.27 -37.60 36.32
C ASP A 361 4.94 -37.85 35.59
N ALA A 362 3.84 -37.20 36.01
CA ALA A 362 2.55 -37.31 35.35
C ALA A 362 2.57 -36.80 33.89
N PHE A 363 3.55 -35.96 33.52
CA PHE A 363 3.73 -35.49 32.15
C PHE A 363 4.34 -36.53 31.19
N ARG A 364 5.12 -37.51 31.70
CA ARG A 364 5.87 -38.46 30.84
C ARG A 364 5.02 -39.24 29.83
N PRO A 365 3.82 -39.74 30.18
CA PRO A 365 2.96 -40.42 29.20
C PRO A 365 2.50 -39.51 28.06
N PHE A 366 2.33 -38.21 28.33
CA PHE A 366 1.97 -37.21 27.32
C PHE A 366 3.18 -36.85 26.45
N ALA A 367 4.36 -36.65 27.06
CA ALA A 367 5.61 -36.41 26.35
C ALA A 367 5.94 -37.55 25.36
N HIS A 368 5.85 -38.80 25.82
CA HIS A 368 6.05 -39.98 24.98
C HIS A 368 5.00 -40.10 23.86
N ALA A 369 3.75 -39.68 24.11
CA ALA A 369 2.70 -39.71 23.09
C ALA A 369 2.90 -38.66 21.98
N LEU A 370 3.63 -37.58 22.26
CA LEU A 370 3.92 -36.48 21.33
C LEU A 370 5.38 -36.43 20.85
N ASP A 371 6.22 -37.39 21.26
CA ASP A 371 7.66 -37.46 20.93
C ASP A 371 8.42 -36.20 21.39
N LEU A 372 8.11 -35.73 22.61
CA LEU A 372 8.73 -34.56 23.23
C LEU A 372 9.96 -34.96 24.08
N PRO A 373 10.95 -34.08 24.26
CA PRO A 373 12.04 -34.29 25.22
C PRO A 373 11.52 -34.55 26.65
N GLU A 374 12.12 -35.51 27.36
CA GLU A 374 11.64 -36.03 28.66
C GLU A 374 12.49 -35.56 29.87
N ASP A 375 13.22 -34.45 29.77
CA ASP A 375 14.31 -34.07 30.67
C ASP A 375 13.98 -33.03 31.76
N PHE A 376 12.70 -32.86 32.12
CA PHE A 376 12.30 -31.92 33.18
C PHE A 376 12.54 -32.49 34.59
N GLU A 377 13.34 -31.80 35.40
CA GLU A 377 13.67 -32.22 36.78
C GLU A 377 12.64 -31.76 37.83
N ASP A 378 11.96 -30.64 37.60
CA ASP A 378 10.93 -30.08 38.48
C ASP A 378 9.86 -29.28 37.72
N PHE A 379 8.84 -28.80 38.44
CA PHE A 379 7.71 -28.04 37.89
C PHE A 379 8.16 -26.73 37.21
N ASP A 380 9.09 -26.01 37.84
CA ASP A 380 9.58 -24.72 37.35
C ASP A 380 10.38 -24.93 36.05
N GLY A 381 11.21 -25.97 35.98
CA GLY A 381 11.93 -26.39 34.78
C GLY A 381 11.00 -26.77 33.63
N PHE A 382 9.88 -27.44 33.90
CA PHE A 382 8.85 -27.74 32.90
C PHE A 382 8.16 -26.48 32.34
N VAL A 383 7.79 -25.53 33.21
CA VAL A 383 7.12 -24.29 32.79
C VAL A 383 8.06 -23.39 31.99
N GLU A 384 9.28 -23.17 32.45
CA GLU A 384 10.23 -22.25 31.80
C GLU A 384 10.67 -22.75 30.43
N SER A 385 10.97 -24.05 30.29
CA SER A 385 11.50 -24.61 29.05
C SER A 385 10.44 -25.00 28.02
N PHE A 386 9.26 -25.48 28.43
CA PHE A 386 8.24 -25.98 27.48
C PHE A 386 7.23 -24.90 27.04
N LEU A 387 6.86 -23.97 27.93
CA LEU A 387 5.85 -22.93 27.62
C LEU A 387 6.45 -21.63 27.09
N TYR A 388 7.71 -21.31 27.44
CA TYR A 388 8.29 -19.99 27.17
C TYR A 388 9.56 -20.00 26.31
N ASP A 389 10.25 -21.15 26.16
CA ASP A 389 11.41 -21.31 25.27
C ASP A 389 11.09 -22.28 24.13
N GLY A 390 10.44 -21.76 23.08
CA GLY A 390 10.11 -22.46 21.84
C GLY A 390 10.44 -21.63 20.61
#